data_AF-A0A7C1D854-F1
#
_entry.id   AF-A0A7C1D854-F1
#
_cell.length_a   1.000
_cell.length_b   1.000
_cell.length_c   1.000
_cell.angle_alpha   90.00
_cell.angle_beta   90.00
_cell.angle_gamma   90.00
#
_symmetry.space_group_name_H-M   'P 1'
#
loop_
_entity.id
_entity.type
_entity.pdbx_description
1 polymer ?
#
loop_
_entity_poly.entity_id
_entity_poly.type
_entity_poly.pdbx_seq_one_letter_code
_entity_poly.pdbx_strand_id
1 'polypeptide(L)'
;MRRAMIILASLLILFLYGCGKQEQPSMSKEKARNYANELYNRQLFQQSADEYSRYLYNYKLDDREQVNISYHIADIYFERMKDYENALAFYVRAKYFNPQDDLKRTIDQKIVACLERLERPEDAQQSLKEAASLEPEIVDKKRPGAVVAVIGPRKITQGDIDFELSQLPPSIRNQYQQKSKKIEFLKQYILTELLFDSARRQGLDKDSEVVEAAFQAKKSIMVQKLLQQEISSKINIQPEDVELYYKANKDKYVEKNEAGEIVREKTLPEVQQQVAQDLAMERQRQYYEDLAQKLMRAEGVKIYEDVLK
;
A
#
# COMPACT_ATOMS: atom_id res chain seq x y z
N MET A 1 -28.69 65.38 13.45
CA MET A 1 -27.72 64.99 12.39
C MET A 1 -26.25 65.03 12.85
N ARG A 2 -25.77 66.06 13.56
CA ARG A 2 -24.37 66.12 14.05
C ARG A 2 -23.96 64.99 15.03
N ARG A 3 -24.84 64.54 15.93
CA ARG A 3 -24.53 63.44 16.88
C ARG A 3 -24.45 62.06 16.21
N ALA A 4 -25.23 61.82 15.16
CA ALA A 4 -25.17 60.57 14.39
C ALA A 4 -23.89 60.48 13.53
N MET A 5 -23.43 61.61 12.98
CA MET A 5 -22.15 61.70 12.24
C MET A 5 -20.92 61.48 13.13
N ILE A 6 -20.96 61.94 14.39
CA ILE A 6 -19.84 61.74 15.33
C ILE A 6 -19.75 60.28 15.77
N ILE A 7 -20.89 59.60 16.00
CA ILE A 7 -20.93 58.17 16.35
C ILE A 7 -20.46 57.31 15.17
N LEU A 8 -20.83 57.68 13.93
CA LEU A 8 -20.36 57.00 12.72
C LEU A 8 -18.85 57.19 12.50
N ALA A 9 -18.31 58.38 12.80
CA ALA A 9 -16.87 58.65 12.71
C ALA A 9 -16.06 57.91 13.80
N SER A 10 -16.60 57.76 15.02
CA SER A 10 -15.96 56.97 16.07
C SER A 10 -16.01 55.45 15.81
N LEU A 11 -17.07 54.94 15.17
CA LEU A 11 -17.17 53.54 14.73
C LEU A 11 -16.25 53.23 13.54
N LEU A 12 -15.99 54.22 12.66
CA LEU A 12 -15.04 54.07 11.56
C LEU A 12 -13.58 54.05 12.05
N ILE A 13 -13.27 54.81 13.11
CA ILE A 13 -11.92 54.84 13.72
C ILE A 13 -11.63 53.57 14.53
N LEU A 14 -12.65 52.94 15.14
CA LEU A 14 -12.53 51.64 15.79
C LEU A 14 -12.41 50.47 14.82
N PHE A 15 -12.90 50.59 13.58
CA PHE A 15 -12.67 49.59 12.53
C PHE A 15 -11.29 49.70 11.86
N LEU A 16 -10.63 50.86 11.92
CA LEU A 16 -9.29 51.07 11.37
C LEU A 16 -8.13 50.73 12.34
N TYR A 17 -8.43 50.50 13.63
CA TYR A 17 -7.45 50.00 14.60
C TYR A 17 -7.54 48.51 14.87
N GLY A 18 -8.45 47.79 14.20
CA GLY A 18 -8.42 46.35 14.05
C GLY A 18 -7.33 45.87 13.07
N CYS A 19 -6.17 46.54 13.05
CA CYS A 19 -5.00 46.00 12.40
C CYS A 19 -4.55 44.81 13.23
N GLY A 20 -4.79 43.59 12.72
CA GLY A 20 -4.13 42.39 13.21
C GLY A 20 -2.62 42.64 13.24
N LYS A 21 -2.09 42.86 14.44
CA LYS A 21 -0.65 42.80 14.68
C LYS A 21 -0.24 41.39 14.28
N GLN A 22 0.47 41.24 13.16
CA GLN A 22 1.31 40.06 12.97
C GLN A 22 2.23 40.01 14.18
N GLU A 23 1.95 39.11 15.12
CA GLU A 23 2.83 38.86 16.25
C GLU A 23 4.20 38.50 15.68
N GLN A 24 5.17 39.39 15.86
CA GLN A 24 6.54 39.09 15.49
C GLN A 24 6.98 37.89 16.31
N PRO A 25 7.70 36.92 15.70
CA PRO A 25 8.15 35.73 16.42
C PRO A 25 8.90 36.11 17.69
N SER A 26 8.62 35.42 18.81
CA SER A 26 9.21 35.72 20.12
C SER A 26 10.73 35.52 20.18
N MET A 27 11.30 34.80 19.21
CA MET A 27 12.72 34.53 19.08
C MET A 27 13.24 35.00 17.71
N SER A 28 14.53 35.32 17.62
CA SER A 28 15.16 35.55 16.32
C SER A 28 15.17 34.26 15.48
N LYS A 29 15.22 34.42 14.16
CA LYS A 29 15.32 33.30 13.20
C LYS A 29 16.43 32.31 13.62
N GLU A 30 17.63 32.83 13.90
CA GLU A 30 18.76 32.02 14.35
C GLU A 30 18.48 31.27 15.66
N LYS A 31 17.88 31.93 16.66
CA LYS A 31 17.54 31.30 17.94
C LYS A 31 16.50 30.21 17.79
N ALA A 32 15.47 30.39 16.97
CA ALA A 32 14.46 29.37 16.72
C ALA A 32 15.04 28.13 16.05
N ARG A 33 15.91 28.30 15.04
CA ARG A 33 16.62 27.18 14.40
C ARG A 33 17.55 26.46 15.38
N ASN A 34 18.31 27.20 16.17
CA ASN A 34 19.23 26.62 17.16
C ASN A 34 18.46 25.86 18.25
N TYR A 35 17.30 26.37 18.67
CA TYR A 35 16.44 25.68 19.61
C TYR A 35 15.91 24.35 19.05
N ALA A 36 15.45 24.33 17.79
CA ALA A 36 15.04 23.09 17.12
C ALA A 36 16.19 22.06 17.02
N ASN A 37 17.43 22.52 16.77
CA ASN A 37 18.63 21.67 16.80
C ASN A 37 18.92 21.10 18.20
N GLU A 38 18.83 21.93 19.24
CA GLU A 38 19.04 21.48 20.63
C GLU A 38 18.02 20.41 21.03
N LEU A 39 16.76 20.55 20.61
CA LEU A 39 15.74 19.52 20.81
C LEU A 39 16.11 18.21 20.10
N TYR A 40 16.59 18.29 18.85
CA TYR A 40 17.05 17.11 18.11
C TYR A 40 18.22 16.40 18.80
N ASN A 41 19.24 17.15 19.24
CA ASN A 41 20.42 16.61 19.91
C ASN A 41 20.09 15.93 21.24
N ARG A 42 19.01 16.36 21.90
CA ARG A 42 18.46 15.73 23.11
C ARG A 42 17.48 14.61 22.83
N GLN A 43 17.36 14.18 21.57
CA GLN A 43 16.47 13.11 21.11
C GLN A 43 14.97 13.41 21.29
N LEU A 44 14.61 14.69 21.45
CA LEU A 44 13.22 15.16 21.52
C LEU A 44 12.68 15.39 20.10
N PHE A 45 12.55 14.30 19.34
CA PHE A 45 12.35 14.34 17.89
C PHE A 45 11.03 14.98 17.46
N GLN A 46 9.91 14.64 18.13
CA GLN A 46 8.60 15.27 17.86
C GLN A 46 8.69 16.79 18.08
N GLN A 47 9.21 17.22 19.23
CA GLN A 47 9.31 18.63 19.58
C GLN A 47 10.26 19.38 18.65
N SER A 48 11.34 18.71 18.20
CA SER A 48 12.25 19.26 17.20
C SER A 48 11.56 19.47 15.86
N ALA A 49 10.80 18.47 15.36
CA ALA A 49 10.03 18.59 14.11
C ALA A 49 8.96 19.68 14.21
N ASP A 50 8.27 19.79 15.34
CA ASP A 50 7.28 20.83 15.60
C ASP A 50 7.92 22.22 15.56
N GLU A 51 9.09 22.39 16.20
CA GLU A 51 9.77 23.69 16.26
C GLU A 51 10.40 24.07 14.91
N TYR A 52 10.93 23.09 14.16
CA TYR A 52 11.33 23.31 12.77
C TYR A 52 10.15 23.69 11.87
N SER A 53 8.98 23.10 12.09
CA SER A 53 7.75 23.47 11.38
C SER A 53 7.35 24.91 11.71
N ARG A 54 7.37 25.31 13.00
CA ARG A 54 7.14 26.71 13.39
C ARG A 54 8.16 27.65 12.76
N TYR A 55 9.44 27.27 12.74
CA TYR A 55 10.49 28.03 12.05
C TYR A 55 10.16 28.23 10.56
N LEU A 56 9.67 27.18 9.91
CA LEU A 56 9.31 27.22 8.50
C LEU A 56 8.09 28.10 8.19
N TYR A 57 7.11 28.18 9.09
CA TYR A 57 5.88 28.97 8.89
C TYR A 57 5.96 30.42 9.40
N ASN A 58 6.77 30.68 10.43
CA ASN A 58 6.77 31.98 11.11
C ASN A 58 7.90 32.92 10.65
N TYR A 59 8.84 32.43 9.85
CA TYR A 59 9.97 33.23 9.36
C TYR A 59 10.02 33.27 7.84
N LYS A 60 10.49 34.40 7.30
CA LYS A 60 10.79 34.53 5.87
C LYS A 60 12.07 33.74 5.55
N LEU A 61 11.92 32.72 4.72
CA LEU A 61 12.99 31.83 4.26
C LEU A 61 13.16 32.00 2.75
N ASP A 62 14.41 31.94 2.27
CA ASP A 62 14.67 31.75 0.84
C ASP A 62 14.40 30.30 0.42
N ASP A 63 14.39 30.02 -0.90
CA ASP A 63 14.09 28.68 -1.42
C ASP A 63 15.08 27.62 -0.92
N ARG A 64 16.35 27.98 -0.78
CA ARG A 64 17.38 27.06 -0.25
C ARG A 64 17.09 26.70 1.21
N GLU A 65 16.69 27.67 2.02
CA GLU A 65 16.27 27.45 3.39
C GLU A 65 14.96 26.65 3.47
N GLN A 66 13.97 26.92 2.60
CA GLN A 66 12.74 26.13 2.51
C GLN A 66 13.04 24.66 2.22
N VAL A 67 13.92 24.39 1.26
CA VAL A 67 14.39 23.04 0.92
C VAL A 67 15.05 22.38 2.13
N ASN A 68 16.06 23.02 2.73
CA ASN A 68 16.87 22.43 3.80
C ASN A 68 16.03 22.11 5.04
N ILE A 69 15.14 23.02 5.44
CA ILE A 69 14.30 22.82 6.62
C ILE A 69 13.23 21.77 6.34
N SER A 70 12.59 21.80 5.18
CA SER A 70 11.61 20.77 4.79
C SER A 70 12.27 19.38 4.77
N TYR A 71 13.48 19.27 4.19
CA TYR A 71 14.25 18.03 4.20
C TYR A 71 14.57 17.55 5.61
N HIS A 72 15.02 18.44 6.50
CA HIS A 72 15.32 18.08 7.89
C HIS A 72 14.09 17.60 8.66
N ILE A 73 12.94 18.26 8.50
CA ILE A 73 11.68 17.81 9.13
C ILE A 73 11.32 16.42 8.59
N ALA A 74 11.40 16.22 7.27
CA ALA A 74 11.13 14.94 6.64
C ALA A 74 12.06 13.82 7.17
N ASP A 75 13.36 14.09 7.31
CA ASP A 75 14.33 13.13 7.85
C ASP A 75 14.06 12.79 9.32
N ILE A 76 13.60 13.74 10.14
CA ILE A 76 13.20 13.45 11.53
C ILE A 76 12.02 12.48 11.53
N TYR A 77 10.97 12.75 10.75
CA TYR A 77 9.82 11.86 10.62
C TYR A 77 10.20 10.48 10.08
N PHE A 78 11.04 10.43 9.03
CA PHE A 78 11.44 9.20 8.37
C PHE A 78 12.38 8.34 9.22
N GLU A 79 13.45 8.93 9.75
CA GLU A 79 14.53 8.18 10.40
C GLU A 79 14.24 7.92 11.87
N ARG A 80 13.71 8.92 12.59
CA ARG A 80 13.58 8.86 14.04
C ARG A 80 12.20 8.39 14.50
N MET A 81 11.15 8.82 13.80
CA MET A 81 9.78 8.56 14.23
C MET A 81 9.09 7.46 13.43
N LYS A 82 9.63 7.12 12.26
CA LYS A 82 9.02 6.17 11.30
C LYS A 82 7.61 6.57 10.88
N ASP A 83 7.32 7.86 10.92
CA ASP A 83 6.08 8.45 10.43
C ASP A 83 6.26 8.80 8.96
N TYR A 84 5.97 7.81 8.10
CA TYR A 84 6.24 7.91 6.68
C TYR A 84 5.26 8.84 5.95
N GLU A 85 4.07 9.09 6.52
CA GLU A 85 3.07 9.99 5.93
C GLU A 85 3.53 11.45 6.08
N ASN A 86 3.93 11.85 7.28
CA ASN A 86 4.49 13.18 7.51
C ASN A 86 5.84 13.34 6.81
N ALA A 87 6.69 12.31 6.82
CA ALA A 87 7.94 12.34 6.05
C ALA A 87 7.70 12.61 4.56
N LEU A 88 6.75 11.89 3.94
CA LEU A 88 6.39 12.08 2.54
C LEU A 88 5.94 13.52 2.26
N ALA A 89 5.08 14.08 3.12
CA ALA A 89 4.58 15.45 2.95
C ALA A 89 5.73 16.48 2.90
N PHE A 90 6.72 16.33 3.79
CA PHE A 90 7.84 17.25 3.87
C PHE A 90 8.92 17.01 2.79
N TYR A 91 9.15 15.76 2.34
CA TYR A 91 10.02 15.51 1.17
C TYR A 91 9.40 16.07 -0.12
N VAL A 92 8.09 15.92 -0.32
CA VAL A 92 7.37 16.53 -1.45
C VAL A 92 7.47 18.05 -1.40
N ARG A 93 7.32 18.65 -0.21
CA ARG A 93 7.53 20.09 -0.02
C ARG A 93 8.97 20.50 -0.36
N ALA A 94 9.97 19.75 0.09
CA ALA A 94 11.37 20.04 -0.23
C ALA A 94 11.60 20.01 -1.76
N LYS A 95 11.03 19.03 -2.47
CA LYS A 95 11.08 18.93 -3.93
C LYS A 95 10.43 20.13 -4.63
N TYR A 96 9.31 20.65 -4.10
CA TYR A 96 8.58 21.77 -4.67
C TYR A 96 9.42 23.06 -4.81
N PHE A 97 10.35 23.29 -3.88
CA PHE A 97 11.25 24.46 -3.90
C PHE A 97 12.51 24.25 -4.75
N ASN A 98 12.50 23.29 -5.67
CA ASN A 98 13.56 23.04 -6.66
C ASN A 98 14.97 22.91 -6.05
N PRO A 99 15.24 21.83 -5.30
CA PRO A 99 16.56 21.54 -4.73
C PRO A 99 17.62 21.37 -5.82
N GLN A 100 18.88 21.57 -5.45
CA GLN A 100 20.04 21.25 -6.31
C GLN A 100 20.02 19.77 -6.73
N ASP A 101 20.60 19.44 -7.88
CA ASP A 101 20.46 18.13 -8.54
C ASP A 101 20.79 16.93 -7.63
N ASP A 102 21.87 17.00 -6.85
CA ASP A 102 22.25 15.91 -5.94
C ASP A 102 21.21 15.70 -4.84
N LEU A 103 20.76 16.78 -4.20
CA LEU A 103 19.74 16.72 -3.15
C LEU A 103 18.37 16.35 -3.72
N LYS A 104 18.05 16.79 -4.95
CA LYS A 104 16.84 16.39 -5.66
C LYS A 104 16.77 14.87 -5.82
N ARG A 105 17.86 14.23 -6.26
CA ARG A 105 17.94 12.77 -6.39
C ARG A 105 17.74 12.07 -5.05
N THR A 106 18.35 12.57 -3.97
CA THR A 106 18.14 12.02 -2.62
C THR A 106 16.70 12.15 -2.17
N ILE A 107 16.07 13.31 -2.39
CA ILE A 107 14.65 13.54 -2.06
C ILE A 107 13.76 12.60 -2.85
N ASP A 108 14.00 12.44 -4.15
CA ASP A 108 13.24 11.53 -5.01
C ASP A 108 13.31 10.07 -4.49
N GLN A 109 14.50 9.61 -4.08
CA GLN A 109 14.67 8.28 -3.46
C GLN A 109 13.92 8.15 -2.13
N LYS A 110 13.95 9.18 -1.29
CA LYS A 110 13.24 9.20 -0.01
C LYS A 110 11.72 9.22 -0.17
N ILE A 111 11.19 9.91 -1.18
CA ILE A 111 9.76 9.88 -1.54
C ILE A 111 9.34 8.46 -1.92
N VAL A 112 10.10 7.78 -2.80
CA VAL A 112 9.84 6.38 -3.16
C VAL A 112 9.85 5.50 -1.92
N ALA A 113 10.86 5.62 -1.06
CA ALA A 113 10.96 4.85 0.17
C ALA A 113 9.77 5.09 1.11
N CYS A 114 9.28 6.32 1.24
CA CYS A 114 8.06 6.60 2.03
C CYS A 114 6.85 5.88 1.43
N LEU A 115 6.67 5.96 0.11
CA LEU A 115 5.54 5.35 -0.58
C LEU A 115 5.55 3.82 -0.49
N GLU A 116 6.73 3.20 -0.55
CA GLU A 116 6.87 1.76 -0.31
C GLU A 116 6.49 1.37 1.12
N ARG A 117 6.95 2.14 2.12
CA ARG A 117 6.64 1.91 3.55
C ARG A 117 5.18 2.16 3.90
N LEU A 118 4.52 3.04 3.15
CA LEU A 118 3.08 3.29 3.22
C LEU A 118 2.27 2.29 2.39
N GLU A 119 2.92 1.28 1.80
CA GLU A 119 2.26 0.24 1.00
C GLU A 119 1.51 0.81 -0.22
N ARG A 120 2.07 1.87 -0.82
CA ARG A 120 1.60 2.53 -2.03
C ARG A 120 2.54 2.22 -3.22
N PRO A 121 2.66 0.95 -3.64
CA PRO A 121 3.67 0.52 -4.62
C PRO A 121 3.47 1.17 -6.00
N GLU A 122 2.24 1.50 -6.36
CA GLU A 122 1.95 2.20 -7.61
C GLU A 122 2.47 3.63 -7.62
N ASP A 123 2.34 4.33 -6.48
CA ASP A 123 2.85 5.69 -6.31
C ASP A 123 4.37 5.69 -6.19
N ALA A 124 4.94 4.66 -5.55
CA ALA A 124 6.39 4.45 -5.50
C ALA A 124 6.97 4.23 -6.90
N GLN A 125 6.36 3.34 -7.69
CA GLN A 125 6.76 3.09 -9.07
C GLN A 125 6.59 4.34 -9.96
N GLN A 126 5.54 5.11 -9.73
CA GLN A 126 5.30 6.39 -10.40
C GLN A 126 6.40 7.41 -10.05
N SER A 127 6.68 7.60 -8.78
CA SER A 127 7.71 8.53 -8.29
C SER A 127 9.10 8.14 -8.80
N LEU A 128 9.39 6.84 -8.90
CA LEU A 128 10.63 6.33 -9.48
C LEU A 128 10.76 6.66 -10.99
N LYS A 129 9.65 6.54 -11.74
CA LYS A 129 9.61 6.93 -13.17
C LYS A 129 9.76 8.44 -13.36
N GLU A 130 9.13 9.23 -12.51
CA GLU A 130 9.29 10.69 -12.50
C GLU A 130 10.72 11.11 -12.16
N ALA A 131 11.37 10.42 -11.22
CA ALA A 131 12.77 10.66 -10.86
C ALA A 131 13.74 10.29 -11.99
N ALA A 132 13.39 9.27 -12.79
CA ALA A 132 14.19 8.81 -13.92
C ALA A 132 14.00 9.65 -15.21
N SER A 133 12.92 10.44 -15.28
CA SER A 133 12.59 11.26 -16.44
C SER A 133 13.07 12.70 -16.23
N LEU A 134 13.87 13.24 -17.15
CA LEU A 134 14.52 14.54 -16.99
C LEU A 134 13.56 15.75 -17.08
N GLU A 135 12.27 15.56 -17.36
CA GLU A 135 11.26 16.62 -17.36
C GLU A 135 9.89 16.09 -16.88
N PRO A 136 9.08 16.89 -16.16
CA PRO A 136 7.79 16.46 -15.64
C PRO A 136 6.73 16.66 -16.73
N GLU A 137 6.59 15.70 -17.64
CA GLU A 137 5.32 15.56 -18.34
C GLU A 137 4.30 14.92 -17.39
N ILE A 138 3.05 15.38 -17.48
CA ILE A 138 1.89 14.77 -16.82
C ILE A 138 1.81 13.32 -17.32
N VAL A 139 2.39 12.39 -16.56
CA VAL A 139 2.37 10.98 -16.91
C VAL A 139 1.02 10.42 -16.52
N ASP A 140 0.07 10.49 -17.45
CA ASP A 140 -1.00 9.51 -17.52
C ASP A 140 -0.32 8.12 -17.52
N LYS A 141 -0.63 7.26 -16.54
CA LYS A 141 -0.33 5.83 -16.62
C LYS A 141 -0.93 5.32 -17.94
N LYS A 142 -0.10 5.17 -18.97
CA LYS A 142 -0.54 4.58 -20.23
C LYS A 142 0.35 3.41 -20.54
N ARG A 143 -0.21 2.22 -20.46
CA ARG A 143 0.29 1.12 -21.27
C ARG A 143 0.15 1.53 -22.74
N PRO A 144 1.09 1.17 -23.63
CA PRO A 144 1.08 1.64 -25.02
C PRO A 144 -0.22 1.22 -25.72
N GLY A 145 -0.71 2.05 -26.65
CA GLY A 145 -1.91 1.75 -27.45
C GLY A 145 -2.79 2.98 -27.69
N ALA A 146 -3.80 2.81 -28.55
CA ALA A 146 -4.78 3.86 -28.83
C ALA A 146 -5.61 4.20 -27.59
N VAL A 147 -5.99 5.47 -27.43
CA VAL A 147 -6.93 5.90 -26.38
C VAL A 147 -8.31 5.36 -26.72
N VAL A 148 -8.89 4.58 -25.81
CA VAL A 148 -10.20 3.94 -26.00
C VAL A 148 -11.30 4.58 -25.15
N ALA A 149 -10.95 5.32 -24.09
CA ALA A 149 -11.89 6.12 -23.31
C ALA A 149 -11.19 7.26 -22.54
N VAL A 150 -11.98 8.22 -22.06
CA VAL A 150 -11.50 9.36 -21.24
C VAL A 150 -12.45 9.56 -20.06
N ILE A 151 -11.90 9.69 -18.85
CA ILE A 151 -12.61 9.96 -17.60
C ILE A 151 -12.02 11.24 -16.99
N GLY A 152 -12.69 12.38 -17.18
CA GLY A 152 -12.15 13.68 -16.76
C GLY A 152 -10.78 13.92 -17.41
N PRO A 153 -9.69 14.12 -16.62
CA PRO A 153 -8.34 14.25 -17.17
C PRO A 153 -7.68 12.91 -17.52
N ARG A 154 -8.18 11.76 -17.00
CA ARG A 154 -7.56 10.44 -17.20
C ARG A 154 -7.91 9.88 -18.58
N LYS A 155 -6.92 9.35 -19.30
CA LYS A 155 -7.11 8.62 -20.56
C LYS A 155 -6.88 7.12 -20.34
N ILE A 156 -7.82 6.29 -20.80
CA ILE A 156 -7.72 4.83 -20.79
C ILE A 156 -7.24 4.37 -22.16
N THR A 157 -6.17 3.57 -22.23
CA THR A 157 -5.65 3.04 -23.49
C THR A 157 -6.06 1.59 -23.73
N GLN A 158 -5.88 1.13 -24.97
CA GLN A 158 -6.03 -0.28 -25.33
C GLN A 158 -5.14 -1.18 -24.45
N GLY A 159 -3.91 -0.75 -24.16
CA GLY A 159 -2.99 -1.51 -23.32
C GLY A 159 -3.47 -1.67 -21.88
N ASP A 160 -4.20 -0.69 -21.34
CA ASP A 160 -4.80 -0.81 -20.00
C ASP A 160 -5.88 -1.89 -19.99
N ILE A 161 -6.75 -1.91 -21.01
CA ILE A 161 -7.80 -2.92 -21.14
C ILE A 161 -7.23 -4.32 -21.36
N ASP A 162 -6.19 -4.45 -22.17
CA ASP A 162 -5.54 -5.74 -22.41
C ASP A 162 -4.88 -6.28 -21.13
N PHE A 163 -4.32 -5.39 -20.31
CA PHE A 163 -3.78 -5.78 -19.00
C PHE A 163 -4.87 -6.27 -18.05
N GLU A 164 -5.99 -5.56 -17.93
CA GLU A 164 -7.10 -6.00 -17.06
C GLU A 164 -7.68 -7.33 -17.53
N LEU A 165 -7.85 -7.53 -18.84
CA LEU A 165 -8.25 -8.82 -19.41
C LEU A 165 -7.22 -9.93 -19.16
N SER A 166 -5.94 -9.59 -19.04
CA SER A 166 -4.87 -10.55 -18.74
C SER A 166 -4.90 -11.05 -17.29
N GLN A 167 -5.53 -10.30 -16.37
CA GLN A 167 -5.72 -10.74 -14.98
C GLN A 167 -6.85 -11.78 -14.86
N LEU A 168 -7.74 -11.86 -15.85
CA LEU A 168 -8.83 -12.83 -15.84
C LEU A 168 -8.33 -14.26 -16.13
N PRO A 169 -8.96 -15.27 -15.53
CA PRO A 169 -8.74 -16.68 -15.89
C PRO A 169 -8.88 -16.92 -17.39
N PRO A 170 -8.09 -17.82 -18.00
CA PRO A 170 -8.13 -18.06 -19.44
C PRO A 170 -9.53 -18.38 -20.00
N SER A 171 -10.33 -19.14 -19.25
CA SER A 171 -11.70 -19.50 -19.59
C SER A 171 -12.63 -18.28 -19.72
N ILE A 172 -12.42 -17.26 -18.90
CA ILE A 172 -13.20 -16.01 -18.91
C ILE A 172 -12.64 -15.07 -19.98
N ARG A 173 -11.31 -14.96 -20.09
CA ARG A 173 -10.64 -14.12 -21.09
C ARG A 173 -11.10 -14.43 -22.52
N ASN A 174 -11.29 -15.72 -22.83
CA ASN A 174 -11.74 -16.17 -24.15
C ASN A 174 -13.12 -15.64 -24.56
N GLN A 175 -13.95 -15.21 -23.60
CA GLN A 175 -15.27 -14.63 -23.88
C GLN A 175 -15.17 -13.20 -24.43
N TYR A 176 -14.03 -12.52 -24.22
CA TYR A 176 -13.79 -11.13 -24.65
C TYR A 176 -12.96 -11.04 -25.94
N GLN A 177 -12.93 -12.10 -26.76
CA GLN A 177 -12.22 -12.08 -28.05
C GLN A 177 -12.91 -11.16 -29.06
N GLN A 178 -14.24 -11.08 -29.03
CA GLN A 178 -15.03 -10.27 -29.97
C GLN A 178 -15.03 -8.79 -29.58
N LYS A 179 -14.97 -7.90 -30.58
CA LYS A 179 -14.95 -6.43 -30.37
C LYS A 179 -16.13 -5.93 -29.54
N SER A 180 -17.33 -6.44 -29.78
CA SER A 180 -18.54 -6.10 -29.01
C SER A 180 -18.37 -6.41 -27.51
N LYS A 181 -17.83 -7.57 -27.19
CA LYS A 181 -17.54 -8.00 -25.81
C LYS A 181 -16.42 -7.19 -25.16
N LYS A 182 -15.38 -6.81 -25.91
CA LYS A 182 -14.35 -5.89 -25.41
C LYS A 182 -14.92 -4.51 -25.07
N ILE A 183 -15.87 -4.00 -25.86
CA ILE A 183 -16.56 -2.73 -25.56
C ILE A 183 -17.41 -2.86 -24.29
N GLU A 184 -18.09 -3.99 -24.12
CA GLU A 184 -18.85 -4.29 -22.89
C GLU A 184 -17.93 -4.30 -21.66
N PHE A 185 -16.77 -4.97 -21.76
CA PHE A 185 -15.75 -4.96 -20.73
C PHE A 185 -15.24 -3.56 -20.41
N LEU A 186 -14.90 -2.76 -21.43
CA LEU A 186 -14.44 -1.38 -21.27
C LEU A 186 -15.49 -0.53 -20.54
N LYS A 187 -16.78 -0.67 -20.88
CA LYS A 187 -17.86 0.04 -20.18
C LYS A 187 -17.94 -0.37 -18.71
N GLN A 188 -17.83 -1.66 -18.42
CA GLN A 188 -17.84 -2.17 -17.05
C GLN A 188 -16.64 -1.64 -16.26
N TYR A 189 -15.46 -1.65 -16.86
CA TYR A 189 -14.23 -1.11 -16.27
C TYR A 189 -14.40 0.38 -15.91
N ILE A 190 -14.87 1.20 -16.86
CA ILE A 190 -15.15 2.63 -16.63
C ILE A 190 -16.16 2.83 -15.51
N LEU A 191 -17.23 2.01 -15.47
CA LEU A 191 -18.23 2.11 -14.41
C LEU A 191 -17.62 1.82 -13.03
N THR A 192 -16.81 0.77 -12.91
CA THR A 192 -16.10 0.44 -11.67
C THR A 192 -15.20 1.59 -11.22
N GLU A 193 -14.43 2.18 -12.14
CA GLU A 193 -13.57 3.34 -11.88
C GLU A 193 -14.36 4.55 -11.35
N LEU A 194 -15.49 4.86 -11.98
CA LEU A 194 -16.36 5.97 -11.56
C LEU A 194 -16.99 5.73 -10.18
N LEU A 195 -17.39 4.48 -9.89
CA LEU A 195 -17.91 4.08 -8.58
C LEU A 195 -16.82 4.18 -7.51
N PHE A 196 -15.60 3.72 -7.81
CA PHE A 196 -14.46 3.84 -6.91
C PHE A 196 -14.11 5.30 -6.60
N ASP A 197 -14.08 6.17 -7.63
CA ASP A 197 -13.88 7.60 -7.44
C ASP A 197 -14.98 8.22 -6.56
N SER A 198 -16.22 7.75 -6.69
CA SER A 198 -17.35 8.17 -5.84
C SER A 198 -17.17 7.72 -4.39
N ALA A 199 -16.79 6.46 -4.17
CA ALA A 199 -16.49 5.91 -2.85
C ALA A 199 -15.38 6.70 -2.13
N ARG A 200 -14.31 7.04 -2.85
CA ARG A 200 -13.22 7.88 -2.33
C ARG A 200 -13.67 9.28 -1.96
N ARG A 201 -14.48 9.94 -2.79
CA ARG A 201 -15.04 11.27 -2.46
C ARG A 201 -15.94 11.23 -1.23
N GLN A 202 -16.55 10.09 -0.95
CA GLN A 202 -17.35 9.86 0.26
C GLN A 202 -16.49 9.46 1.49
N GLY A 203 -15.18 9.31 1.33
CA GLY A 203 -14.27 8.96 2.43
C GLY A 203 -14.33 7.49 2.86
N LEU A 204 -14.85 6.59 2.02
CA LEU A 204 -14.94 5.16 2.35
C LEU A 204 -13.56 4.49 2.47
N ASP A 205 -12.50 5.13 1.99
CA ASP A 205 -11.10 4.72 2.23
C ASP A 205 -10.66 4.87 3.69
N LYS A 206 -11.41 5.63 4.50
CA LYS A 206 -11.20 5.81 5.94
C LYS A 206 -12.24 5.11 6.79
N ASP A 207 -13.20 4.44 6.16
CA ASP A 207 -14.22 3.67 6.87
C ASP A 207 -13.57 2.48 7.59
N SER A 208 -13.90 2.27 8.86
CA SER A 208 -13.24 1.26 9.68
C SER A 208 -13.50 -0.17 9.18
N GLU A 209 -14.67 -0.46 8.62
CA GLU A 209 -14.98 -1.78 8.07
C GLU A 209 -14.17 -2.02 6.79
N VAL A 210 -14.05 -1.00 5.93
CA VAL A 210 -13.24 -1.08 4.71
C VAL A 210 -11.76 -1.24 5.02
N VAL A 211 -11.22 -0.47 5.96
CA VAL A 211 -9.82 -0.55 6.38
C VAL A 211 -9.50 -1.94 6.96
N GLU A 212 -10.36 -2.45 7.86
CA GLU A 212 -10.16 -3.78 8.45
C GLU A 212 -10.30 -4.89 7.40
N ALA A 213 -11.29 -4.81 6.51
CA ALA A 213 -11.46 -5.78 5.44
C ALA A 213 -10.25 -5.80 4.48
N ALA A 214 -9.73 -4.62 4.13
CA ALA A 214 -8.52 -4.51 3.30
C ALA A 214 -7.29 -5.10 4.01
N PHE A 215 -7.13 -4.84 5.31
CA PHE A 215 -6.05 -5.41 6.12
C PHE A 215 -6.13 -6.94 6.17
N GLN A 216 -7.31 -7.51 6.44
CA GLN A 216 -7.50 -8.96 6.50
C GLN A 216 -7.32 -9.62 5.12
N ALA A 217 -7.83 -9.01 4.05
CA ALA A 217 -7.61 -9.50 2.69
C ALA A 217 -6.12 -9.53 2.33
N LYS A 218 -5.39 -8.46 2.64
CA LYS A 218 -3.94 -8.40 2.44
C LYS A 218 -3.22 -9.48 3.23
N LYS A 219 -3.51 -9.61 4.53
CA LYS A 219 -2.94 -10.65 5.39
C LYS A 219 -3.16 -12.04 4.80
N SER A 220 -4.37 -12.35 4.35
CA SER A 220 -4.71 -13.63 3.73
C SER A 220 -3.90 -13.89 2.46
N ILE A 221 -3.78 -12.90 1.57
CA ILE A 221 -2.99 -13.02 0.33
C ILE A 221 -1.50 -13.25 0.65
N MET A 222 -0.95 -12.54 1.63
CA MET A 222 0.45 -12.71 2.06
C MET A 222 0.71 -14.12 2.60
N VAL A 223 -0.19 -14.64 3.45
CA VAL A 223 -0.11 -16.01 3.96
C VAL A 223 -0.21 -17.01 2.82
N GLN A 224 -1.17 -16.85 1.91
CA GLN A 224 -1.32 -17.73 0.75
C GLN A 224 -0.05 -17.73 -0.12
N LYS A 225 0.55 -16.56 -0.34
CA LYS A 225 1.77 -16.44 -1.14
C LYS A 225 2.96 -17.14 -0.46
N LEU A 226 3.09 -16.97 0.85
CA LEU A 226 4.12 -17.66 1.64
C LEU A 226 3.95 -19.18 1.55
N LEU A 227 2.73 -19.69 1.75
CA LEU A 227 2.45 -21.13 1.66
C LEU A 227 2.73 -21.68 0.25
N GLN A 228 2.39 -20.93 -0.81
CA GLN A 228 2.74 -21.30 -2.18
C GLN A 228 4.25 -21.44 -2.36
N GLN A 229 5.02 -20.48 -1.83
CA GLN A 229 6.48 -20.46 -1.94
C GLN A 229 7.16 -21.52 -1.09
N GLU A 230 6.72 -21.71 0.15
CA GLU A 230 7.37 -22.58 1.11
C GLU A 230 6.91 -24.04 1.06
N ILE A 231 5.72 -24.30 0.53
CA ILE A 231 5.13 -25.64 0.51
C ILE A 231 4.88 -26.10 -0.92
N SER A 232 3.99 -25.43 -1.65
CA SER A 232 3.52 -25.93 -2.95
C SER A 232 4.64 -26.07 -3.99
N SER A 233 5.64 -25.19 -3.94
CA SER A 233 6.82 -25.26 -4.83
C SER A 233 7.75 -26.45 -4.54
N LYS A 234 7.68 -27.04 -3.33
CA LYS A 234 8.55 -28.14 -2.88
C LYS A 234 7.91 -29.52 -3.03
N ILE A 235 6.60 -29.59 -3.26
CA ILE A 235 5.90 -30.86 -3.47
C ILE A 235 6.21 -31.37 -4.88
N ASN A 236 7.08 -32.36 -4.95
CA ASN A 236 7.36 -33.13 -6.15
C ASN A 236 6.94 -34.58 -5.90
N ILE A 237 5.98 -35.10 -6.66
CA ILE A 237 5.47 -36.47 -6.51
C ILE A 237 5.99 -37.30 -7.68
N GLN A 238 6.81 -38.29 -7.37
CA GLN A 238 7.30 -39.26 -8.34
C GLN A 238 6.36 -40.48 -8.43
N PRO A 239 6.32 -41.17 -9.57
CA PRO A 239 5.52 -42.40 -9.72
C PRO A 239 5.78 -43.44 -8.63
N GLU A 240 7.03 -43.59 -8.19
CA GLU A 240 7.44 -44.51 -7.14
C GLU A 240 6.85 -44.12 -5.78
N ASP A 241 6.70 -42.82 -5.51
CA ASP A 241 6.05 -42.33 -4.29
C ASP A 241 4.58 -42.75 -4.23
N VAL A 242 3.89 -42.69 -5.37
CA VAL A 242 2.47 -43.07 -5.50
C VAL A 242 2.31 -44.57 -5.25
N GLU A 243 3.21 -45.39 -5.82
CA GLU A 243 3.18 -46.84 -5.62
C GLU A 243 3.42 -47.22 -4.15
N LEU A 244 4.42 -46.59 -3.51
CA LEU A 244 4.71 -46.80 -2.09
C LEU A 244 3.54 -46.36 -1.20
N TYR A 245 2.96 -45.20 -1.49
CA TYR A 245 1.83 -44.66 -0.74
C TYR A 245 0.61 -45.59 -0.83
N TYR A 246 0.29 -46.07 -2.04
CA TYR A 246 -0.79 -47.04 -2.25
C TYR A 246 -0.55 -48.33 -1.46
N LYS A 247 0.67 -48.90 -1.50
CA LYS A 247 1.00 -50.12 -0.76
C LYS A 247 0.86 -49.95 0.75
N ALA A 248 1.22 -48.78 1.28
CA ALA A 248 1.14 -48.47 2.70
C ALA A 248 -0.28 -48.13 3.19
N ASN A 249 -1.18 -47.74 2.28
CA ASN A 249 -2.53 -47.26 2.60
C ASN A 249 -3.63 -48.02 1.84
N LYS A 250 -3.43 -49.33 1.58
CA LYS A 250 -4.37 -50.14 0.77
C LYS A 250 -5.79 -50.13 1.32
N ASP A 251 -5.94 -50.04 2.63
CA ASP A 251 -7.20 -49.95 3.35
C ASP A 251 -8.05 -48.72 2.96
N LYS A 252 -7.42 -47.64 2.48
CA LYS A 252 -8.12 -46.46 1.95
C LYS A 252 -8.72 -46.69 0.57
N TYR A 253 -8.24 -47.68 -0.18
CA TYR A 253 -8.61 -47.92 -1.58
C TYR A 253 -9.42 -49.20 -1.74
N VAL A 254 -10.49 -49.32 -0.96
CA VAL A 254 -11.39 -50.47 -0.96
C VAL A 254 -12.80 -50.07 -1.40
N GLU A 255 -13.51 -51.01 -2.00
CA GLU A 255 -14.93 -50.94 -2.30
C GLU A 255 -15.71 -51.58 -1.15
N LYS A 256 -16.72 -50.87 -0.62
CA LYS A 256 -17.55 -51.33 0.49
C LYS A 256 -19.01 -51.47 0.05
N ASN A 257 -19.72 -52.46 0.59
CA ASN A 257 -21.17 -52.61 0.38
C ASN A 257 -21.96 -51.61 1.23
N GLU A 258 -23.29 -51.61 1.10
CA GLU A 258 -24.19 -50.76 1.90
C GLU A 258 -24.09 -51.00 3.41
N ALA A 259 -23.63 -52.19 3.83
CA ALA A 259 -23.37 -52.53 5.23
C ALA A 259 -21.97 -52.11 5.72
N GLY A 260 -21.13 -51.53 4.85
CA GLY A 260 -19.78 -51.06 5.16
C GLY A 260 -18.68 -52.13 5.12
N GLU A 261 -19.00 -53.35 4.69
CA GLU A 261 -18.06 -54.47 4.57
C GLU A 261 -17.25 -54.35 3.27
N ILE A 262 -15.96 -54.69 3.33
CA ILE A 262 -15.06 -54.63 2.18
C ILE A 262 -15.42 -55.74 1.19
N VAL A 263 -15.79 -55.35 -0.02
CA VAL A 263 -16.17 -56.26 -1.12
C VAL A 263 -14.99 -56.50 -2.06
N ARG A 264 -14.13 -55.48 -2.26
CA ARG A 264 -13.02 -55.55 -3.21
C ARG A 264 -11.91 -54.54 -2.88
N GLU A 265 -10.66 -54.93 -3.03
CA GLU A 265 -9.53 -53.98 -3.08
C GLU A 265 -9.40 -53.40 -4.50
N LYS A 266 -9.36 -52.07 -4.61
CA LYS A 266 -9.13 -51.38 -5.89
C LYS A 266 -7.65 -51.42 -6.22
N THR A 267 -7.31 -51.72 -7.46
CA THR A 267 -5.92 -51.80 -7.93
C THR A 267 -5.31 -50.41 -8.15
N LEU A 268 -3.98 -50.30 -8.07
CA LEU A 268 -3.29 -49.02 -8.27
C LEU A 268 -3.68 -48.31 -9.59
N PRO A 269 -3.78 -48.97 -10.76
CA PRO A 269 -4.22 -48.31 -11.98
C PRO A 269 -5.64 -47.69 -11.90
N GLU A 270 -6.54 -48.30 -11.12
CA GLU A 270 -7.91 -47.80 -10.94
C GLU A 270 -7.97 -46.54 -10.07
N VAL A 271 -7.03 -46.40 -9.13
CA VAL A 271 -7.02 -45.30 -8.15
C VAL A 271 -5.80 -44.39 -8.25
N GLN A 272 -4.94 -44.53 -9.26
CA GLN A 272 -3.63 -43.85 -9.34
C GLN A 272 -3.74 -42.33 -9.13
N GLN A 273 -4.73 -41.68 -9.77
CA GLN A 273 -4.97 -40.25 -9.61
C GLN A 273 -5.42 -39.89 -8.20
N GLN A 274 -6.29 -40.69 -7.59
CA GLN A 274 -6.75 -40.49 -6.21
C GLN A 274 -5.58 -40.66 -5.23
N VAL A 275 -4.79 -41.72 -5.39
CA VAL A 275 -3.59 -41.98 -4.58
C VAL A 275 -2.60 -40.81 -4.65
N ALA A 276 -2.37 -40.27 -5.85
CA ALA A 276 -1.48 -39.12 -6.04
C ALA A 276 -2.03 -37.85 -5.38
N GLN A 277 -3.35 -37.62 -5.42
CA GLN A 277 -4.00 -36.49 -4.74
C GLN A 277 -3.91 -36.63 -3.21
N ASP A 278 -4.22 -37.82 -2.68
CA ASP A 278 -4.17 -38.10 -1.25
C ASP A 278 -2.73 -37.92 -0.72
N LEU A 279 -1.75 -38.46 -1.44
CA LEU A 279 -0.33 -38.25 -1.14
C LEU A 279 0.06 -36.76 -1.20
N ALA A 280 -0.42 -36.00 -2.18
CA ALA A 280 -0.15 -34.56 -2.29
C ALA A 280 -0.70 -33.79 -1.09
N MET A 281 -1.94 -34.09 -0.69
CA MET A 281 -2.58 -33.47 0.48
C MET A 281 -1.84 -33.81 1.77
N GLU A 282 -1.43 -35.07 1.93
CA GLU A 282 -0.68 -35.51 3.11
C GLU A 282 0.70 -34.82 3.19
N ARG A 283 1.45 -34.79 2.09
CA ARG A 283 2.72 -34.04 2.02
C ARG A 283 2.52 -32.56 2.31
N GLN A 284 1.49 -31.94 1.73
CA GLN A 284 1.16 -30.53 1.98
C GLN A 284 0.88 -30.28 3.46
N ARG A 285 0.12 -31.14 4.12
CA ARG A 285 -0.17 -31.06 5.55
C ARG A 285 1.11 -31.20 6.39
N GLN A 286 1.97 -32.16 6.08
CA GLN A 286 3.24 -32.36 6.78
C GLN A 286 4.15 -31.13 6.66
N TYR A 287 4.32 -30.57 5.46
CA TYR A 287 5.11 -29.35 5.27
C TYR A 287 4.51 -28.13 5.99
N TYR A 288 3.18 -28.03 6.04
CA TYR A 288 2.49 -26.99 6.80
C TYR A 288 2.77 -27.11 8.30
N GLU A 289 2.63 -28.32 8.86
CA GLU A 289 2.89 -28.59 10.28
C GLU A 289 4.35 -28.30 10.66
N ASP A 290 5.31 -28.71 9.82
CA ASP A 290 6.74 -28.41 10.03
C ASP A 290 7.02 -26.90 10.00
N LEU A 291 6.49 -26.18 8.99
CA LEU A 291 6.64 -24.74 8.88
C LEU A 291 6.02 -24.02 10.10
N ALA A 292 4.80 -24.41 10.49
CA ALA A 292 4.13 -23.85 11.64
C ALA A 292 4.95 -24.08 12.92
N GLN A 293 5.43 -25.30 13.16
CA GLN A 293 6.23 -25.62 14.34
C GLN A 293 7.55 -24.84 14.36
N LYS A 294 8.22 -24.70 13.21
CA LYS A 294 9.45 -23.91 13.08
C LYS A 294 9.21 -22.45 13.44
N LEU A 295 8.14 -21.84 12.91
CA LEU A 295 7.78 -20.45 13.20
C LEU A 295 7.40 -20.26 14.67
N MET A 296 6.58 -21.14 15.24
CA MET A 296 6.18 -21.07 16.64
C MET A 296 7.37 -21.19 17.61
N ARG A 297 8.33 -22.08 17.30
CA ARG A 297 9.57 -22.22 18.09
C ARG A 297 10.47 -21.01 17.97
N ALA A 298 10.64 -20.47 16.76
CA ALA A 298 11.48 -19.28 16.51
C ALA A 298 10.97 -18.05 17.28
N GLU A 299 9.66 -17.87 17.34
CA GLU A 299 9.02 -16.75 18.04
C GLU A 299 8.71 -17.04 19.52
N GLY A 300 9.08 -18.23 20.03
CA GLY A 300 8.84 -18.60 21.43
C GLY A 300 7.36 -18.57 21.83
N VAL A 301 6.46 -18.96 20.93
CA VAL A 301 5.01 -18.91 21.13
C VAL A 301 4.61 -19.76 22.34
N LYS A 302 3.88 -19.17 23.28
CA LYS A 302 3.28 -19.84 24.43
C LYS A 302 1.76 -19.85 24.29
N ILE A 303 1.15 -21.03 24.38
CA ILE A 303 -0.30 -21.20 24.33
C ILE A 303 -0.77 -21.53 25.75
N TYR A 304 -1.70 -20.75 26.26
CA TYR A 304 -2.35 -20.98 27.56
C TYR A 304 -3.72 -21.59 27.30
N GLU A 305 -3.78 -22.92 27.17
CA GLU A 305 -5.00 -23.65 26.79
C GLU A 305 -6.08 -23.59 27.87
N ASP A 306 -5.67 -23.48 29.13
CA ASP A 306 -6.50 -23.44 30.33
C ASP A 306 -7.39 -22.19 30.43
N VAL A 307 -7.09 -21.14 29.68
CA VAL A 307 -7.88 -19.89 29.61
C VAL A 307 -8.73 -19.75 28.34
N LEU A 308 -8.62 -20.68 27.39
CA LEU A 308 -9.49 -20.73 26.22
C LEU A 308 -10.83 -21.39 26.63
N LYS A 309 -11.94 -20.65 26.49
CA LYS A 309 -13.30 -21.11 26.78
C LYS A 309 -13.94 -21.82 25.60
#